data_AF-A0A843KTL5-F1
#
_entry.id   AF-A0A843KTL5-F1
#
_cell.length_a   1.000
_cell.length_b   1.000
_cell.length_c   1.000
_cell.angle_alpha   90.00
_cell.angle_beta   90.00
_cell.angle_gamma   90.00
#
_symmetry.space_group_name_H-M   'P 1'
#
loop_
_entity.id
_entity.type
_entity.pdbx_description
1 polymer ?
#
loop_
_entity_poly.entity_id
_entity_poly.type
_entity_poly.pdbx_seq_one_letter_code
_entity_poly.pdbx_strand_id
1 'polypeptide(L)'
;MDHNQVIRFLDSLLKYCLVGVLSLSTLMFLFVFIINWEDRFFGTKLDGLPAGLYLLAKWLIAGVLAVAFVKYPRYSLHLAAIAAMFYGWLVVDSSITIQRNGTGYFSPVLTVCFIIAVAFLIVHAVVVRCYRETGSPGGIFQ
;
A
#
# COMPACT_ATOMS: atom_id res chain seq x y z
N MET A 1 27.93 4.93 -14.29
CA MET A 1 26.68 4.17 -14.12
C MET A 1 25.67 4.82 -15.05
N ASP A 2 25.16 4.10 -16.04
CA ASP A 2 24.26 4.70 -17.03
C ASP A 2 22.97 5.18 -16.37
N HIS A 3 22.50 6.37 -16.76
CA HIS A 3 21.28 6.99 -16.22
C HIS A 3 20.08 6.02 -16.27
N ASN A 4 19.96 5.27 -17.36
CA ASN A 4 18.91 4.26 -17.55
C ASN A 4 19.04 3.07 -16.58
N GLN A 5 20.25 2.71 -16.18
CA GLN A 5 20.48 1.61 -15.24
C GLN A 5 20.05 2.00 -13.82
N VAL A 6 20.34 3.25 -13.42
CA VAL A 6 19.96 3.80 -12.10
C VAL A 6 18.43 3.84 -11.96
N ILE A 7 17.73 4.31 -12.99
CA ILE A 7 16.27 4.40 -12.98
C ILE A 7 15.63 3.00 -12.85
N ARG A 8 16.13 2.00 -13.59
CA ARG A 8 15.62 0.62 -13.51
C ARG A 8 15.84 0.00 -12.14
N PHE A 9 17.00 0.27 -11.53
CA PHE A 9 17.29 -0.19 -10.18
C PHE A 9 16.34 0.44 -9.16
N LEU A 10 16.11 1.76 -9.25
CA LEU A 10 15.15 2.47 -8.39
C LEU A 10 13.72 1.95 -8.54
N ASP A 11 13.25 1.71 -9.77
CA ASP A 11 11.92 1.14 -10.04
C ASP A 11 11.75 -0.23 -9.38
N SER A 12 12.75 -1.11 -9.53
CA SER A 12 12.74 -2.44 -8.92
C SER A 12 12.78 -2.37 -7.40
N LEU A 13 13.65 -1.52 -6.84
CA LEU A 13 13.76 -1.32 -5.39
C LEU A 13 12.43 -0.82 -4.80
N LEU A 14 11.84 0.21 -5.40
CA LEU A 14 10.55 0.77 -4.95
C LEU A 14 9.41 -0.24 -5.07
N LYS A 15 9.41 -1.07 -6.12
CA LYS A 15 8.44 -2.18 -6.25
C LYS A 15 8.55 -3.15 -5.08
N TYR A 16 9.75 -3.61 -4.75
CA TYR A 16 9.96 -4.52 -3.63
C TYR A 16 9.62 -3.86 -2.28
N CYS A 17 9.96 -2.58 -2.10
CA CYS A 17 9.54 -1.82 -0.91
C CYS A 17 8.02 -1.75 -0.80
N LEU A 18 7.31 -1.44 -1.89
CA LEU A 18 5.85 -1.36 -1.88
C LEU A 18 5.19 -2.71 -1.56
N VAL A 19 5.69 -3.80 -2.15
CA VAL A 19 5.23 -5.16 -1.84
C VAL A 19 5.50 -5.51 -0.38
N GLY A 20 6.68 -5.18 0.14
CA GLY A 20 7.04 -5.41 1.54
C GLY A 20 6.10 -4.66 2.49
N VAL A 21 5.84 -3.38 2.23
CA VAL A 21 4.95 -2.54 3.05
C VAL A 21 3.50 -3.03 2.98
N LEU A 22 2.99 -3.43 1.81
CA LEU A 22 1.66 -4.05 1.68
C LEU A 22 1.56 -5.37 2.45
N SER A 23 2.61 -6.20 2.39
CA SER A 23 2.66 -7.48 3.10
C SER A 23 2.68 -7.28 4.61
N LEU A 24 3.51 -6.35 5.12
CA LEU A 24 3.54 -5.99 6.53
C LEU A 24 2.20 -5.40 7.00
N SER A 25 1.59 -4.52 6.21
CA SER A 25 0.27 -3.96 6.51
C SER A 25 -0.80 -5.05 6.57
N THR A 26 -0.73 -6.05 5.67
CA THR A 26 -1.62 -7.21 5.70
C THR A 26 -1.49 -7.96 7.02
N LEU A 27 -0.28 -8.32 7.43
CA LEU A 27 -0.05 -9.02 8.70
C LEU A 27 -0.51 -8.19 9.90
N MET A 28 -0.23 -6.89 9.90
CA MET A 28 -0.64 -5.98 10.97
C MET A 28 -2.17 -5.89 11.08
N PHE A 29 -2.89 -5.70 9.98
CA PHE A 29 -4.35 -5.63 10.01
C PHE A 29 -4.98 -6.96 10.40
N LEU A 30 -4.41 -8.09 9.97
CA LEU A 30 -4.86 -9.42 10.42
C LEU A 30 -4.67 -9.60 11.92
N PHE A 31 -3.50 -9.20 12.44
CA PHE A 31 -3.19 -9.29 13.85
C PHE A 31 -4.14 -8.44 14.70
N VAL A 32 -4.35 -7.18 14.31
CA VAL A 32 -5.29 -6.27 15.00
C VAL A 32 -6.72 -6.77 14.88
N PHE A 33 -7.10 -7.37 13.74
CA PHE A 33 -8.40 -8.01 13.58
C PHE A 33 -8.59 -9.18 14.56
N ILE A 34 -7.61 -10.07 14.69
CA ILE A 34 -7.67 -11.21 15.62
C ILE A 34 -7.81 -10.72 17.06
N ILE A 35 -7.01 -9.74 17.49
CA ILE A 35 -7.12 -9.16 18.84
C ILE A 35 -8.47 -8.49 19.04
N ASN A 36 -8.95 -7.67 18.10
CA ASN A 36 -10.23 -6.99 18.24
C ASN A 36 -11.40 -7.98 18.32
N TRP A 37 -11.29 -9.09 17.58
CA TRP A 37 -12.26 -10.17 17.65
C TRP A 37 -12.17 -10.89 19.00
N GLU A 38 -10.97 -11.23 19.47
CA GLU A 38 -10.74 -11.85 20.78
C GLU A 38 -11.27 -10.97 21.93
N ASP A 39 -10.93 -9.68 21.95
CA ASP A 39 -11.40 -8.70 22.92
C ASP A 39 -12.92 -8.59 22.95
N ARG A 40 -13.60 -8.83 21.83
CA ARG A 40 -15.07 -8.87 21.78
C ARG A 40 -15.64 -10.16 22.37
N PHE A 41 -14.97 -11.29 22.17
CA PHE A 41 -15.42 -12.58 22.70
C PHE A 41 -15.11 -12.73 24.20
N PHE A 42 -14.03 -12.13 24.69
CA PHE A 42 -13.56 -12.27 26.07
C PHE A 42 -13.68 -10.99 26.92
N GLY A 43 -13.97 -9.82 26.32
CA GLY A 43 -14.02 -8.52 27.00
C GLY A 43 -15.28 -7.68 26.71
N THR A 44 -15.70 -6.89 27.70
CA THR A 44 -16.89 -6.02 27.65
C THR A 44 -16.60 -4.66 26.97
N LYS A 45 -16.38 -4.61 25.64
CA LYS A 45 -16.36 -3.33 24.91
C LYS A 45 -17.24 -3.31 23.66
N LEU A 46 -18.02 -2.23 23.56
CA LEU A 46 -18.93 -1.87 22.47
C LEU A 46 -18.13 -1.43 21.23
N ASP A 47 -18.67 -1.76 20.05
CA ASP A 47 -18.16 -1.53 18.66
C ASP A 47 -17.38 -2.67 17.97
N GLY A 48 -17.37 -3.88 18.55
CA GLY A 48 -16.57 -5.00 18.03
C GLY A 48 -16.98 -5.63 16.68
N LEU A 49 -18.18 -5.36 16.13
CA LEU A 49 -18.56 -5.87 14.79
C LEU A 49 -18.15 -4.91 13.66
N PRO A 50 -18.50 -3.61 13.73
CA PRO A 50 -18.13 -2.67 12.68
C PRO A 50 -16.61 -2.48 12.59
N ALA A 51 -15.91 -2.39 13.73
CA ALA A 51 -14.45 -2.25 13.76
C ALA A 51 -13.74 -3.49 13.20
N GLY A 52 -14.20 -4.69 13.57
CA GLY A 52 -13.70 -5.95 13.04
C GLY A 52 -13.88 -6.07 11.53
N LEU A 53 -15.08 -5.77 11.00
CA LEU A 53 -15.31 -5.78 9.55
C LEU A 53 -14.46 -4.75 8.81
N TYR A 54 -14.24 -3.58 9.40
CA TYR A 54 -13.38 -2.55 8.83
C TYR A 54 -11.92 -3.01 8.75
N LEU A 55 -11.40 -3.64 9.81
CA LEU A 55 -10.05 -4.21 9.82
C LEU A 55 -9.90 -5.38 8.85
N LEU A 56 -10.91 -6.25 8.76
CA LEU A 56 -10.95 -7.35 7.79
C LEU A 56 -10.89 -6.84 6.35
N ALA A 57 -11.62 -5.77 6.03
CA ALA A 57 -11.57 -5.14 4.71
C ALA A 57 -10.18 -4.57 4.40
N LYS A 58 -9.54 -3.88 5.36
CA LYS A 58 -8.17 -3.37 5.21
C LYS A 58 -7.16 -4.50 4.97
N TRP A 59 -7.25 -5.57 5.75
CA TRP A 59 -6.44 -6.77 5.57
C TRP A 59 -6.61 -7.36 4.16
N LEU A 60 -7.85 -7.55 3.73
CA LEU A 60 -8.16 -8.15 2.43
C LEU A 60 -7.62 -7.29 1.28
N ILE A 61 -7.86 -5.97 1.31
CA ILE A 61 -7.37 -5.05 0.26
C ILE A 61 -5.84 -5.06 0.20
N ALA A 62 -5.16 -4.94 1.34
CA ALA A 62 -3.70 -4.95 1.39
C ALA A 62 -3.12 -6.28 0.88
N GLY A 63 -3.71 -7.41 1.28
CA GLY A 63 -3.27 -8.74 0.87
C GLY A 63 -3.49 -9.01 -0.61
N VAL A 64 -4.66 -8.64 -1.14
CA VAL A 64 -4.96 -8.75 -2.57
C VAL A 64 -4.01 -7.87 -3.39
N LEU A 65 -3.73 -6.64 -2.95
CA LEU A 65 -2.77 -5.76 -3.63
C LEU A 65 -1.35 -6.34 -3.61
N ALA A 66 -0.88 -6.86 -2.47
CA ALA A 66 0.44 -7.48 -2.36
C ALA A 66 0.59 -8.66 -3.35
N VAL A 67 -0.41 -9.57 -3.37
CA VAL A 67 -0.43 -10.71 -4.28
C VAL A 67 -0.53 -10.26 -5.75
N ALA A 68 -1.37 -9.27 -6.03
CA ALA A 68 -1.55 -8.75 -7.39
C ALA A 68 -0.25 -8.14 -7.94
N PHE A 69 0.52 -7.45 -7.10
CA PHE A 69 1.81 -6.88 -7.50
C PHE A 69 2.86 -7.91 -7.92
N VAL A 70 2.82 -9.09 -7.29
CA VAL A 70 3.72 -10.21 -7.61
C VAL A 70 3.19 -10.97 -8.83
N LYS A 71 1.90 -11.29 -8.85
CA LYS A 71 1.28 -12.15 -9.87
C LYS A 71 1.04 -11.45 -11.20
N TYR A 72 0.79 -10.15 -11.20
CA TYR A 72 0.35 -9.38 -12.36
C TYR A 72 1.25 -8.15 -12.64
N PRO A 73 2.55 -8.35 -12.94
CA PRO A 73 3.49 -7.25 -13.15
C PRO A 73 3.10 -6.31 -14.31
N ARG A 74 2.35 -6.82 -15.30
CA ARG A 74 1.84 -6.01 -16.43
C ARG A 74 0.92 -4.87 -16.00
N TYR A 75 0.23 -5.00 -14.88
CA TYR A 75 -0.70 -3.99 -14.37
C TYR A 75 -0.09 -3.16 -13.22
N SER A 76 1.24 -3.19 -13.03
CA SER A 76 1.92 -2.52 -11.92
C SER A 76 1.57 -1.04 -11.77
N LEU A 77 1.38 -0.30 -12.87
CA LEU A 77 0.96 1.10 -12.83
C LEU A 77 -0.43 1.29 -12.22
N HIS A 78 -1.40 0.46 -12.61
CA HIS A 78 -2.77 0.53 -12.10
C HIS A 78 -2.80 0.10 -10.63
N LEU A 79 -2.06 -0.96 -10.29
CA LEU A 79 -1.92 -1.44 -8.91
C LEU A 79 -1.24 -0.40 -8.02
N ALA A 80 -0.26 0.35 -8.53
CA ALA A 80 0.38 1.46 -7.83
C ALA A 80 -0.60 2.60 -7.55
N ALA A 81 -1.43 2.96 -8.52
CA ALA A 81 -2.46 3.97 -8.34
C ALA A 81 -3.48 3.54 -7.27
N ILE A 82 -3.92 2.28 -7.29
CA ILE A 82 -4.84 1.73 -6.28
C ILE A 82 -4.17 1.70 -4.90
N ALA A 83 -2.89 1.30 -4.81
CA ALA A 83 -2.14 1.31 -3.55
C ALA A 83 -1.96 2.73 -2.99
N ALA A 84 -1.68 3.73 -3.85
CA ALA A 84 -1.60 5.12 -3.46
C ALA A 84 -2.96 5.64 -2.95
N MET A 85 -4.06 5.31 -3.63
CA MET A 85 -5.41 5.65 -3.16
C MET A 85 -5.74 4.98 -1.83
N PHE A 86 -5.36 3.71 -1.65
CA PHE A 86 -5.58 2.96 -0.42
C PHE A 86 -4.84 3.59 0.78
N TYR A 87 -3.53 3.84 0.65
CA TYR A 87 -2.78 4.50 1.73
C TYR A 87 -3.16 5.96 1.92
N GLY A 88 -3.53 6.68 0.86
CA GLY A 88 -4.05 8.04 0.93
C GLY A 88 -5.35 8.11 1.71
N TRP A 89 -6.27 7.17 1.45
CA TRP A 89 -7.49 7.02 2.24
C TRP A 89 -7.18 6.75 3.72
N LEU A 90 -6.27 5.83 4.04
CA LEU A 90 -5.87 5.55 5.42
C LEU A 90 -5.28 6.76 6.15
N VAL A 91 -4.49 7.57 5.45
CA VAL A 91 -3.94 8.83 5.97
C VAL A 91 -5.05 9.85 6.27
N VAL A 92 -6.03 9.99 5.37
CA VAL A 92 -7.17 10.90 5.58
C VAL A 92 -8.06 10.41 6.73
N ASP A 93 -8.39 9.12 6.77
CA ASP A 93 -9.14 8.48 7.84
C ASP A 93 -8.47 8.69 9.21
N SER A 94 -7.15 8.51 9.27
CA SER A 94 -6.37 8.79 10.48
C SER A 94 -6.42 10.27 10.86
N SER A 95 -6.33 11.18 9.90
CA SER A 95 -6.40 12.63 10.14
C SER A 95 -7.76 13.05 10.71
N ILE A 96 -8.87 12.54 10.15
CA ILE A 96 -10.23 12.83 10.62
C ILE A 96 -10.43 12.32 12.05
N THR A 97 -9.92 11.13 12.35
CA THR A 97 -10.03 10.54 13.69
C THR A 97 -9.32 11.41 14.74
N ILE A 98 -8.12 11.91 14.42
CA ILE A 98 -7.36 12.81 15.30
C ILE A 98 -8.11 14.13 15.52
N GLN A 99 -8.64 14.72 14.45
CA GLN A 99 -9.41 15.97 14.55
C GLN A 99 -10.68 15.79 15.42
N ARG A 100 -11.36 14.65 15.31
CA ARG A 100 -12.58 14.37 16.10
C ARG A 100 -12.29 14.10 17.57
N ASN A 101 -11.19 13.42 17.88
CA ASN A 101 -10.89 13.01 19.26
C ASN A 101 -10.03 14.04 20.03
N GLY A 102 -9.57 15.10 19.36
CA GLY A 102 -8.80 16.21 19.97
C GLY A 102 -7.46 15.82 20.60
N THR A 103 -7.11 14.53 20.56
CA THR A 103 -5.95 13.93 21.19
C THR A 103 -5.40 12.85 20.26
N GLY A 104 -4.14 12.96 19.88
CA GLY A 104 -3.47 11.97 19.03
C GLY A 104 -2.38 12.57 18.15
N TYR A 105 -1.36 11.76 17.88
CA TYR A 105 -0.34 12.07 16.89
C TYR A 105 -0.68 11.41 15.57
N PHE A 106 -0.42 12.11 14.47
CA PHE A 106 -0.53 11.55 13.13
C PHE A 106 0.38 10.33 13.02
N SER A 107 -0.13 9.22 12.46
CA SER A 107 0.66 7.99 12.34
C SER A 107 1.75 8.16 11.27
N PRO A 108 3.04 8.32 11.64
CA PRO A 108 4.10 8.53 10.67
C PRO A 108 4.27 7.30 9.77
N VAL A 109 3.92 6.12 10.28
CA VAL A 109 3.98 4.85 9.53
C VAL A 109 3.07 4.92 8.30
N LEU A 110 1.82 5.34 8.45
CA LEU A 110 0.87 5.45 7.33
C LEU A 110 1.34 6.47 6.29
N THR A 111 1.94 7.57 6.75
CA THR A 111 2.52 8.60 5.87
C THR A 111 3.66 8.04 5.04
N VAL A 112 4.60 7.32 5.67
CA VAL A 112 5.73 6.70 4.98
C VAL A 112 5.25 5.68 3.96
N CYS A 113 4.25 4.85 4.31
CA CYS A 113 3.64 3.91 3.37
C CYS A 113 3.02 4.62 2.17
N PHE A 114 2.30 5.72 2.39
CA PHE A 114 1.72 6.54 1.33
C PHE A 114 2.79 7.15 0.43
N ILE A 115 3.86 7.71 1.00
CA ILE A 115 4.99 8.28 0.25
C ILE A 115 5.65 7.21 -0.62
N ILE A 116 5.88 6.01 -0.10
CA ILE A 116 6.46 4.90 -0.87
C ILE A 116 5.55 4.53 -2.05
N ALA A 117 4.24 4.44 -1.85
CA ALA A 117 3.29 4.14 -2.91
C ALA A 117 3.26 5.21 -4.02
N VAL A 118 3.25 6.49 -3.63
CA VAL A 118 3.29 7.63 -4.57
C VAL A 118 4.63 7.70 -5.30
N ALA A 119 5.75 7.50 -4.59
CA ALA A 119 7.08 7.50 -5.19
C ALA A 119 7.20 6.40 -6.24
N PHE A 120 6.75 5.19 -5.93
CA PHE A 120 6.73 4.09 -6.90
C PHE A 120 5.84 4.44 -8.11
N LEU A 121 4.62 4.96 -7.88
CA LEU A 121 3.72 5.36 -8.97
C LEU A 121 4.37 6.37 -9.93
N ILE A 122 5.04 7.40 -9.39
CA ILE A 122 5.69 8.44 -10.19
C ILE A 122 6.87 7.85 -10.97
N VAL A 123 7.77 7.14 -10.29
CA VAL A 123 8.96 6.55 -10.93
C VAL A 123 8.56 5.55 -12.01
N HIS A 124 7.62 4.65 -11.72
CA HIS A 124 7.15 3.66 -12.67
C HIS A 124 6.44 4.31 -13.88
N ALA A 125 5.67 5.38 -13.66
CA ALA A 125 5.04 6.13 -14.75
C ALA A 125 6.08 6.79 -15.68
N VAL A 126 7.14 7.37 -15.12
CA VAL A 126 8.26 7.95 -15.88
C VAL A 126 8.96 6.87 -16.69
N VAL A 127 9.27 5.73 -16.07
CA VAL A 127 9.89 4.58 -16.73
C VAL A 127 9.08 4.10 -17.94
N VAL A 128 7.78 3.87 -17.74
CA VAL A 128 6.87 3.41 -18.80
C VAL A 128 6.80 4.43 -19.95
N ARG A 129 6.82 5.74 -19.65
CA ARG A 129 6.83 6.79 -20.69
C ARG A 129 8.14 6.81 -21.49
N CYS A 130 9.29 6.78 -20.82
CA CYS A 130 10.59 6.78 -21.48
C CYS A 130 10.76 5.57 -22.43
N TYR A 131 10.25 4.39 -22.03
CA TYR A 131 10.28 3.20 -22.90
C TYR A 131 9.33 3.29 -24.09
N ARG A 132 8.20 3.99 -23.95
CA ARG A 132 7.23 4.17 -25.04
C ARG A 132 7.77 5.13 -26.11
N GLU A 133 8.53 6.14 -25.71
CA GLU A 133 9.13 7.14 -26.63
C GLU A 133 10.35 6.62 -27.38
N THR A 134 11.10 5.68 -26.80
CA THR A 134 12.30 5.08 -27.43
C THR A 134 11.98 4.00 -28.47
N GLY A 135 10.71 3.73 -28.76
CA GLY A 135 10.32 2.94 -29.93
C GLY A 135 10.81 1.48 -29.93
N SER A 136 11.15 0.90 -28.78
CA SER A 136 11.46 -0.53 -28.68
C SER A 136 10.22 -1.32 -28.25
N PRO A 137 9.47 -1.96 -29.18
CA PRO A 137 8.31 -2.78 -28.85
C PRO A 137 8.67 -4.15 -28.23
N GLY A 138 9.81 -4.30 -27.55
CA GLY A 138 10.27 -5.60 -27.06
C GLY A 138 10.97 -5.50 -25.71
N GLY A 139 10.34 -6.04 -24.67
CA GLY A 139 11.03 -6.36 -23.42
C GLY A 139 10.34 -5.84 -22.16
N ILE A 140 9.07 -6.20 -21.94
CA ILE A 140 8.41 -5.98 -20.66
C ILE A 140 8.10 -7.37 -20.06
N PHE A 141 9.06 -7.84 -19.26
CA PHE A 141 8.99 -8.94 -18.28
C PHE A 141 8.67 -10.35 -18.80
N GLN A 142 9.73 -11.10 -19.15
CA GLN A 142 9.91 -12.43 -18.57
C GLN A 142 10.44 -12.28 -17.14
#